data_AF-A0A017RV09-F1
#
_entry.id   AF-A0A017RV09-F1
#
_cell.length_a   1.000
_cell.length_b   1.000
_cell.length_c   1.000
_cell.angle_alpha   90.00
_cell.angle_beta   90.00
_cell.angle_gamma   90.00
#
_symmetry.space_group_name_H-M   'P 1'
#
loop_
_entity.id
_entity.type
_entity.pdbx_description
1 polymer ?
#
loop_
_entity_poly.entity_id
_entity_poly.type
_entity_poly.pdbx_seq_one_letter_code
_entity_poly.pdbx_strand_id
1 'polypeptide(L)'
;MLNTKEIMDIALSLSGLKETPSDSGIIVEGENIKKVLIGVDMDTPELLVAKEMGFDLVISHHPKTGSPDINFHNVMLRQIDKMVEFGVPINKAQKALREKVGSIERASHPGNFDRFNPLQNL
;
A
#
# COMPACT_ATOMS: atom_id res chain seq x y z
N MET A 1 16.01 -10.72 14.76
CA MET A 1 15.56 -9.37 14.33
C MET A 1 14.92 -9.58 12.97
N LEU A 2 13.90 -8.79 12.64
CA LEU A 2 13.13 -8.98 11.41
C LEU A 2 13.63 -8.06 10.31
N ASN A 3 13.44 -8.46 9.06
CA ASN A 3 13.53 -7.56 7.90
C ASN A 3 12.14 -7.16 7.38
N THR A 4 12.09 -6.19 6.47
CA THR A 4 10.82 -5.68 5.92
C THR A 4 10.01 -6.74 5.20
N LYS A 5 10.67 -7.72 4.57
CA LYS A 5 10.00 -8.85 3.93
C LYS A 5 9.31 -9.75 4.95
N GLU A 6 9.99 -10.12 6.04
CA GLU A 6 9.40 -10.92 7.12
C GLU A 6 8.23 -10.19 7.80
N ILE A 7 8.34 -8.87 7.96
CA ILE A 7 7.24 -8.03 8.49
C ILE A 7 6.04 -8.05 7.54
N MET A 8 6.27 -7.92 6.22
CA MET A 8 5.21 -8.03 5.21
C MET A 8 4.58 -9.42 5.22
N ASP A 9 5.38 -10.49 5.32
CA ASP A 9 4.91 -11.88 5.38
C ASP A 9 4.02 -12.12 6.62
N ILE A 10 4.32 -11.49 7.76
CA ILE A 10 3.44 -11.50 8.95
C ILE A 10 2.09 -10.82 8.63
N ALA A 11 2.07 -9.66 7.99
CA ALA A 11 0.83 -8.97 7.62
C ALA A 11 -0.02 -9.80 6.63
N LEU A 12 0.62 -10.46 5.67
CA LEU A 12 -0.06 -11.37 4.74
C LEU A 12 -0.65 -12.59 5.46
N SER A 13 0.11 -13.20 6.38
CA SER A 13 -0.37 -14.32 7.18
C SER A 13 -1.56 -13.94 8.05
N LEU A 14 -1.53 -12.77 8.70
CA LEU A 14 -2.62 -12.29 9.56
C LEU A 14 -3.88 -11.95 8.75
N SER A 15 -3.72 -11.45 7.53
CA SER A 15 -4.83 -11.10 6.65
C SER A 15 -5.37 -12.28 5.82
N GLY A 16 -4.71 -13.44 5.87
CA GLY A 16 -5.06 -14.61 5.07
C GLY A 16 -4.81 -14.40 3.57
N LEU A 17 -3.91 -13.48 3.21
CA LEU A 17 -3.56 -13.19 1.82
C LEU A 17 -2.33 -13.99 1.41
N LYS A 18 -2.30 -14.42 0.14
CA LYS A 18 -1.17 -15.18 -0.44
C LYS A 18 -0.14 -14.29 -1.13
N GLU A 19 -0.54 -13.09 -1.52
CA GLU A 19 0.27 -12.14 -2.27
C GLU A 19 -0.03 -10.72 -1.79
N THR A 20 0.96 -9.83 -1.93
CA THR A 20 0.82 -8.42 -1.59
C THR A 20 -0.18 -7.75 -2.54
N PRO A 21 -1.26 -7.15 -2.01
CA PRO A 21 -2.19 -6.38 -2.83
C PRO A 21 -1.53 -5.18 -3.50
N SER A 22 -2.10 -4.71 -4.61
CA SER A 22 -1.51 -3.63 -5.42
C SER A 22 -1.50 -2.25 -4.76
N ASP A 23 -2.20 -2.08 -3.63
CA ASP A 23 -2.20 -0.87 -2.80
C ASP A 23 -1.23 -0.94 -1.62
N SER A 24 -0.45 -2.02 -1.53
CA SER A 24 0.49 -2.30 -0.44
C SER A 24 1.86 -2.67 -1.01
N GLY A 25 2.93 -2.40 -0.27
CA GLY A 25 4.26 -2.76 -0.72
C GLY A 25 5.37 -2.25 0.18
N ILE A 26 6.57 -2.76 -0.05
CA ILE A 26 7.81 -2.30 0.58
C ILE A 26 8.40 -1.24 -0.34
N ILE A 27 8.54 -0.02 0.16
CA ILE A 27 9.14 1.09 -0.59
C ILE A 27 10.66 1.08 -0.46
N VAL A 28 11.15 0.86 0.77
CA VAL A 28 12.57 0.75 1.11
C VAL A 28 12.77 -0.56 1.85
N GLU A 29 13.75 -1.35 1.42
CA GLU A 29 14.13 -2.57 2.14
C GLU A 29 14.92 -2.22 3.41
N GLY A 30 14.69 -2.97 4.48
CA GLY A 30 15.32 -2.75 5.75
C GLY A 30 15.60 -4.06 6.45
N GLU A 31 16.74 -4.12 7.13
CA GLU A 31 17.25 -5.28 7.86
C GLU A 31 17.40 -4.95 9.34
N ASN A 32 17.42 -5.97 10.19
CA ASN A 32 17.65 -5.82 11.64
C ASN A 32 16.69 -4.84 12.37
N ILE A 33 15.43 -4.77 11.93
CA ILE A 33 14.41 -3.88 12.49
C ILE A 33 14.08 -4.26 13.94
N LYS A 34 14.12 -3.29 14.85
CA LYS A 34 13.78 -3.43 16.28
C LYS A 34 12.69 -2.47 16.74
N LYS A 35 12.62 -1.26 16.17
CA LYS A 35 11.71 -0.20 16.59
C LYS A 35 10.95 0.32 15.37
N VAL A 36 9.62 0.14 15.37
CA VAL A 36 8.74 0.50 14.27
C VAL A 36 7.82 1.65 14.68
N LEU A 37 7.68 2.66 13.83
CA LEU A 37 6.63 3.66 13.92
C LEU A 37 5.54 3.32 12.89
N ILE A 38 4.30 3.16 13.32
CA ILE A 38 3.17 2.80 12.46
C ILE A 38 2.03 3.79 12.64
N GLY A 39 1.39 4.16 11.54
CA GLY A 39 0.25 5.06 11.56
C GLY A 39 -0.62 4.94 10.32
N VAL A 40 -1.78 5.60 10.35
CA VAL A 40 -2.72 5.60 9.22
C VAL A 40 -2.14 6.40 8.06
N ASP A 41 -1.66 7.61 8.38
CA ASP A 41 -1.05 8.54 7.44
C ASP A 41 0.35 8.88 7.91
N MET A 42 1.36 8.40 7.17
CA MET A 42 2.76 8.74 7.43
C MET A 42 3.29 9.59 6.26
N ASP A 43 3.34 10.91 6.43
CA ASP A 43 3.91 11.83 5.44
C ASP A 43 5.32 12.26 5.91
N THR A 44 5.89 13.25 5.24
CA THR A 44 7.23 13.81 5.48
C THR A 44 7.45 14.20 6.95
N PRO A 45 6.50 14.86 7.65
CA PRO A 45 6.69 15.20 9.06
C PRO A 45 6.89 13.96 9.93
N GLU A 46 6.11 12.89 9.71
CA GLU A 46 6.21 11.66 10.49
C GLU A 46 7.51 10.91 10.20
N LEU A 47 8.00 10.91 8.94
CA LEU A 47 9.31 10.36 8.59
C LEU A 47 10.44 11.10 9.32
N LEU A 48 10.36 12.44 9.40
CA LEU A 48 11.34 13.24 10.14
C LEU A 48 11.30 12.94 11.65
N VAL A 49 10.10 12.83 12.23
CA VAL A 49 9.94 12.44 13.65
C VAL A 49 10.49 11.03 13.89
N ALA A 50 10.24 10.08 12.98
CA ALA A 50 10.75 8.72 13.08
C ALA A 50 12.28 8.71 13.14
N LYS A 51 12.92 9.49 12.27
CA LYS A 51 14.38 9.68 12.26
C LYS A 51 14.89 10.27 13.58
N GLU A 52 14.35 11.41 14.00
CA GLU A 52 14.77 12.10 15.23
C GLU A 52 14.61 11.21 16.47
N MET A 53 13.59 10.35 16.48
CA MET A 53 13.33 9.41 17.57
C MET A 53 14.03 8.04 17.42
N GLY A 54 14.86 7.87 16.39
CA GLY A 54 15.64 6.66 16.14
C GLY A 54 14.78 5.40 15.93
N PHE A 55 13.75 5.50 15.09
CA PHE A 55 13.02 4.33 14.59
C PHE A 55 13.74 3.72 13.39
N ASP A 56 13.67 2.40 13.27
CA ASP A 56 14.32 1.65 12.18
C ASP A 56 13.40 1.51 10.96
N LEU A 57 12.08 1.63 11.16
CA LEU A 57 11.07 1.44 10.11
C LEU A 57 9.85 2.33 10.36
N VAL A 58 9.30 2.86 9.27
CA VAL A 58 7.99 3.51 9.24
C VAL A 58 7.02 2.67 8.40
N ILE A 59 5.82 2.40 8.93
CA ILE A 59 4.74 1.73 8.21
C ILE A 59 3.55 2.67 8.10
N SER A 60 3.14 2.99 6.88
CA SER A 60 1.91 3.73 6.58
C SER A 60 0.79 2.76 6.18
N HIS A 61 -0.41 2.95 6.71
CA HIS A 61 -1.60 2.23 6.23
C HIS A 61 -1.97 2.67 4.82
N HIS A 62 -2.11 3.99 4.59
CA HIS A 62 -2.39 4.51 3.27
C HIS A 62 -1.11 4.50 2.42
N PRO A 63 -1.17 4.09 1.15
CA PRO A 63 -0.04 4.26 0.24
C PRO A 63 0.22 5.76 0.05
N LYS A 64 1.51 6.12 0.06
CA LYS A 64 1.96 7.52 -0.06
C LYS A 64 2.90 7.74 -1.24
N THR A 65 3.48 6.66 -1.76
CA THR A 65 4.54 6.73 -2.76
C THR A 65 4.71 5.39 -3.47
N GLY A 66 5.41 5.42 -4.59
CA GLY A 66 5.85 4.22 -5.31
C GLY A 66 4.71 3.42 -5.92
N SER A 67 5.02 2.16 -6.25
CA SER A 67 4.09 1.25 -6.93
C SER A 67 2.73 1.11 -6.24
N PRO A 68 2.63 1.01 -4.89
CA PRO A 68 1.35 0.89 -4.20
C PRO A 68 0.39 2.06 -4.44
N ASP A 69 0.92 3.27 -4.55
CA ASP A 69 0.14 4.48 -4.80
C ASP A 69 -0.26 4.58 -6.29
N ILE A 70 0.70 4.35 -7.19
CA ILE A 70 0.48 4.33 -8.64
C ILE A 70 -0.61 3.31 -9.02
N ASN A 71 -0.53 2.11 -8.45
CA ASN A 71 -1.37 0.97 -8.80
C ASN A 71 -2.55 0.76 -7.86
N PHE A 72 -2.88 1.76 -7.03
CA PHE A 72 -3.99 1.68 -6.07
C PHE A 72 -5.31 1.25 -6.74
N HIS A 73 -5.62 1.80 -7.91
CA HIS A 73 -6.85 1.49 -8.64
C HIS A 73 -7.05 -0.02 -8.92
N ASN A 74 -5.97 -0.81 -9.00
CA ASN A 74 -6.05 -2.25 -9.23
C ASN A 74 -6.61 -3.03 -8.03
N VAL A 75 -6.46 -2.54 -6.79
CA VAL A 75 -6.99 -3.25 -5.61
C VAL A 75 -8.51 -3.28 -5.63
N MET A 76 -9.13 -2.29 -6.28
CA MET A 76 -10.58 -2.21 -6.46
C MET A 76 -11.12 -3.38 -7.28
N LEU A 77 -10.32 -3.99 -8.17
CA LEU A 77 -10.74 -5.13 -8.97
C LEU A 77 -11.08 -6.36 -8.09
N ARG A 78 -10.54 -6.46 -6.87
CA ARG A 78 -10.93 -7.51 -5.90
C ARG A 78 -12.40 -7.46 -5.51
N GLN A 79 -13.06 -6.32 -5.68
CA GLN A 79 -14.50 -6.20 -5.46
C GLN A 79 -15.30 -7.01 -6.50
N ILE A 80 -14.73 -7.30 -7.68
CA ILE A 80 -15.33 -8.20 -8.68
C ILE A 80 -15.46 -9.60 -8.09
N ASP A 81 -14.38 -10.14 -7.54
CA ASP A 81 -14.37 -11.48 -6.94
C ASP A 81 -15.39 -11.58 -5.80
N LYS A 82 -15.46 -10.54 -4.96
CA LYS A 82 -16.46 -10.47 -3.88
C LYS A 82 -17.89 -10.39 -4.40
N MET A 83 -18.16 -9.58 -5.41
CA MET A 83 -19.49 -9.54 -6.03
C MET A 83 -19.90 -10.91 -6.59
N VAL A 84 -18.97 -11.61 -7.26
CA VAL A 84 -19.22 -12.95 -7.80
C VAL A 84 -19.42 -13.98 -6.69
N GLU A 85 -18.65 -13.93 -5.62
CA GLU A 85 -18.82 -14.77 -4.41
C GLU A 85 -20.24 -14.66 -3.84
N PHE A 86 -20.84 -13.46 -3.89
CA PHE A 86 -22.22 -13.21 -3.45
C PHE A 86 -23.27 -13.29 -4.58
N GLY A 87 -22.95 -13.93 -5.71
CA GLY A 87 -23.92 -14.30 -6.75
C GLY A 87 -24.17 -13.23 -7.83
N VAL A 88 -23.42 -12.13 -7.85
CA VAL A 88 -23.49 -11.16 -8.95
C VAL A 88 -22.82 -11.75 -10.19
N PRO A 89 -23.48 -11.77 -11.37
CA PRO A 89 -22.85 -12.23 -12.59
C PRO A 89 -21.58 -11.44 -12.93
N ILE A 90 -20.51 -12.13 -13.33
CA ILE A 90 -19.18 -11.52 -13.59
C ILE A 90 -19.24 -10.28 -14.50
N ASN A 91 -20.06 -10.33 -15.56
CA ASN A 91 -20.24 -9.22 -16.49
C ASN A 91 -20.91 -7.99 -15.84
N LYS A 92 -21.80 -8.19 -14.86
CA LYS A 92 -22.43 -7.11 -14.09
C LYS A 92 -21.44 -6.51 -13.09
N ALA A 93 -20.67 -7.36 -12.42
CA ALA A 93 -19.61 -6.93 -11.48
C ALA A 93 -18.54 -6.08 -12.19
N GLN A 94 -18.01 -6.58 -13.31
CA GLN A 94 -17.06 -5.83 -14.15
C GLN A 94 -17.64 -4.51 -14.65
N LYS A 95 -18.90 -4.51 -15.13
CA LYS A 95 -19.57 -3.30 -15.60
C LYS A 95 -19.74 -2.26 -14.47
N ALA A 96 -20.06 -2.70 -13.26
CA ALA A 96 -20.28 -1.82 -12.11
C ALA A 96 -19.00 -1.05 -11.71
N LEU A 97 -17.83 -1.67 -11.81
CA LEU A 97 -16.57 -1.05 -11.39
C LEU A 97 -15.85 -0.29 -12.50
N ARG A 98 -16.08 -0.63 -13.77
CA ARG A 98 -15.31 -0.11 -14.91
C ARG A 98 -15.14 1.41 -14.88
N GLU A 99 -16.24 2.14 -14.68
CA GLU A 99 -16.21 3.61 -14.68
C GLU A 99 -15.43 4.16 -13.46
N LYS A 100 -15.70 3.61 -12.27
CA LYS A 100 -15.08 4.09 -11.04
C LYS A 100 -13.57 3.80 -11.02
N VAL A 101 -13.14 2.60 -11.39
CA VAL A 101 -11.72 2.22 -11.48
C VAL A 101 -10.98 3.15 -12.43
N GLY A 102 -11.51 3.33 -13.66
CA GLY A 102 -10.89 4.23 -14.62
C GLY A 102 -10.89 5.70 -14.19
N SER A 103 -11.90 6.13 -13.42
CA SER A 103 -11.90 7.47 -12.84
C SER A 103 -10.80 7.66 -11.80
N ILE A 104 -10.53 6.66 -10.96
CA ILE A 104 -9.48 6.73 -9.94
C ILE A 104 -8.10 6.69 -10.61
N GLU A 105 -7.89 5.79 -11.58
CA GLU A 105 -6.67 5.70 -12.38
C GLU A 105 -6.33 7.05 -13.06
N ARG A 106 -7.29 7.69 -13.73
CA ARG A 106 -7.05 8.99 -14.36
C ARG A 106 -6.83 10.11 -13.34
N ALA A 107 -7.54 10.07 -12.22
CA ALA A 107 -7.41 11.07 -11.16
C ALA A 107 -6.05 11.00 -10.46
N SER A 108 -5.45 9.80 -10.36
CA SER A 108 -4.11 9.64 -9.77
C SER A 108 -2.99 10.00 -10.74
N HIS A 109 -3.21 9.94 -12.06
CA HIS A 109 -2.18 10.22 -13.08
C HIS A 109 -1.29 11.46 -12.85
N PRO A 110 -1.79 12.65 -12.43
CA PRO A 110 -0.95 13.82 -12.17
C PRO A 110 -0.21 13.79 -10.83
N GLY A 111 -0.30 12.69 -10.06
CA GLY A 111 0.31 12.55 -8.74
C GLY A 111 1.83 12.59 -8.76
N ASN A 112 2.43 13.20 -7.73
CA ASN A 112 3.87 13.14 -7.51
C ASN A 112 4.23 11.89 -6.70
N PHE A 113 4.23 10.74 -7.37
CA PHE A 113 4.42 9.42 -6.76
C PHE A 113 5.80 9.21 -6.11
N ASP A 114 6.78 10.05 -6.42
CA ASP A 114 8.15 9.94 -5.92
C ASP A 114 8.48 11.01 -4.86
N ARG A 115 7.47 11.77 -4.40
CA ARG A 115 7.64 12.88 -3.44
C ARG A 115 8.46 12.51 -2.20
N PHE A 116 8.36 11.26 -1.76
CA PHE A 116 9.00 10.75 -0.55
C PHE A 116 10.33 10.04 -0.80
N ASN A 117 10.63 9.69 -2.06
CA ASN A 117 11.84 8.95 -2.42
C ASN A 117 13.15 9.63 -2.01
N PRO A 118 13.29 10.97 -2.14
CA PRO A 118 14.48 11.65 -1.64
C PRO A 118 14.72 11.53 -0.13
N LEU A 119 13.67 11.22 0.64
CA LEU A 119 13.72 11.13 2.10
C LEU A 119 14.06 9.71 2.59
N GLN A 120 14.16 8.73 1.69
CA GLN A 120 14.40 7.31 2.05
C GLN A 120 15.81 7.06 2.62
N ASN A 121 16.75 7.96 2.36
CA ASN A 121 18.12 7.91 2.89
C ASN A 121 18.32 8.76 4.15
N LEU A 122 17.23 9.31 4.72
CA LEU A 122 17.30 10.09 5.96
C LEU A 122 17.45 9.15 7.16
#